data_AF-A0A7C3M049-F1
#
_entry.id   AF-A0A7C3M049-F1
#
_cell.length_a   1.000
_cell.length_b   1.000
_cell.length_c   1.000
_cell.angle_alpha   90.00
_cell.angle_beta   90.00
_cell.angle_gamma   90.00
#
_symmetry.space_group_name_H-M   'P 1'
#
loop_
_entity.id
_entity.type
_entity.pdbx_description
1 polymer ?
#
loop_
_entity_poly.entity_id
_entity_poly.type
_entity_poly.pdbx_seq_one_letter_code
_entity_poly.pdbx_strand_id
1 'polypeptide(L)'
;MKKSLILLITLTLAWSNQELTIDLDNDGTKDKVYRECNDTHCYIVYSLSSRGKEKLKSSPLEYYDSQIAFLKKTKSGFKYSLGFMRGGMSFQFRFEKKTHKMRLIGMEHYEFGNA
;
A
#
# COMPACT_ATOMS: atom_id res chain seq x y z
N MET A 1 -41.52 18.53 29.38
CA MET A 1 -40.20 18.70 28.72
C MET A 1 -39.61 17.32 28.46
N LYS A 2 -39.76 16.79 27.24
CA LYS A 2 -39.08 15.54 26.85
C LYS A 2 -37.98 15.93 25.85
N LYS A 3 -36.75 16.09 26.35
CA LYS A 3 -35.58 16.31 25.50
C LYS A 3 -35.25 14.97 24.83
N SER A 4 -35.62 14.83 23.56
CA SER A 4 -35.22 13.66 22.77
C SER A 4 -33.74 13.84 22.43
N LEU A 5 -32.89 13.02 23.02
CA LEU A 5 -31.45 13.00 22.75
C LEU A 5 -31.24 12.22 21.45
N ILE A 6 -31.05 12.92 20.34
CA ILE A 6 -30.71 12.29 19.05
C ILE A 6 -29.22 11.92 19.10
N LEU A 7 -28.92 10.62 19.17
CA LEU A 7 -27.57 10.07 19.06
C LEU A 7 -27.16 10.07 17.58
N LEU A 8 -26.33 11.03 17.19
CA LEU A 8 -25.78 11.14 15.83
C LEU A 8 -24.61 10.15 15.67
N ILE A 9 -24.87 8.98 15.07
CA ILE A 9 -23.81 8.04 14.69
C ILE A 9 -23.12 8.61 13.45
N THR A 10 -22.00 9.31 13.64
CA THR A 10 -21.15 9.69 12.51
C THR A 10 -20.42 8.46 12.00
N LEU A 11 -20.86 7.94 10.86
CA LEU A 11 -20.17 6.89 10.13
C LEU A 11 -18.84 7.47 9.61
N THR A 12 -17.75 7.27 10.36
CA THR A 12 -16.41 7.60 9.86
C THR A 12 -16.07 6.58 8.79
N LEU A 13 -16.39 6.91 7.53
CA LEU A 13 -15.82 6.23 6.38
C LEU A 13 -14.31 6.53 6.40
N ALA A 14 -13.52 5.66 7.03
CA ALA A 14 -12.08 5.70 6.92
C ALA A 14 -11.74 5.16 5.53
N TRP A 15 -11.49 6.06 4.58
CA TRP A 15 -11.01 5.69 3.25
C TRP A 15 -9.63 5.02 3.42
N SER A 16 -9.51 3.79 2.92
CA SER A 16 -8.29 2.99 2.99
C SER A 16 -7.10 3.75 2.39
N ASN A 17 -5.93 3.68 3.04
CA ASN A 17 -4.68 4.34 2.62
C ASN A 17 -4.20 3.77 1.27
N GLN A 18 -4.65 4.38 0.17
CA GLN A 18 -4.17 4.09 -1.19
C GLN A 18 -2.81 4.73 -1.49
N GLU A 19 -2.39 5.70 -0.68
CA GLU A 19 -1.10 6.39 -0.75
C GLU A 19 -0.37 6.29 0.60
N LEU A 20 0.94 6.11 0.52
CA LEU A 20 1.86 6.07 1.64
C LEU A 20 2.93 7.14 1.43
N THR A 21 3.02 8.07 2.38
CA THR A 21 4.05 9.13 2.40
C THR A 21 5.17 8.76 3.36
N ILE A 22 6.33 8.35 2.84
CA ILE A 22 7.48 7.87 3.64
C ILE A 22 8.79 8.31 2.98
N ASP A 23 9.87 8.35 3.75
CA ASP A 23 11.22 8.58 3.23
C ASP A 23 11.81 7.20 2.87
N LEU A 24 11.92 6.89 1.57
CA LEU A 24 12.33 5.58 1.05
C LEU A 24 13.84 5.46 0.94
N ASP A 25 14.52 6.55 0.61
CA ASP A 25 15.96 6.59 0.40
C ASP A 25 16.71 7.29 1.52
N ASN A 26 16.08 7.61 2.64
CA ASN A 26 16.68 8.24 3.82
C ASN A 26 17.47 9.52 3.45
N ASP A 27 16.91 10.36 2.58
CA ASP A 27 17.44 11.68 2.24
C ASP A 27 16.84 12.81 3.12
N GLY A 28 15.88 12.46 3.99
CA GLY A 28 15.16 13.40 4.88
C GLY A 28 13.90 14.00 4.25
N THR A 29 13.66 13.78 2.97
CA THR A 29 12.48 14.24 2.22
C THR A 29 11.45 13.11 2.11
N LYS A 30 10.18 13.47 1.93
CA LYS A 30 9.10 12.47 1.81
C LYS A 30 8.86 12.09 0.35
N ASP A 31 8.83 10.78 0.13
CA ASP A 31 8.42 10.12 -1.09
C ASP A 31 6.97 9.66 -1.02
N LYS A 32 6.45 9.25 -2.16
CA LYS A 32 5.11 8.67 -2.27
C LYS A 32 5.18 7.25 -2.82
N VAL A 33 4.37 6.38 -2.24
CA VAL A 33 4.06 5.06 -2.78
C VAL A 33 2.56 4.95 -2.86
N TYR A 34 2.00 4.55 -3.99
CA TYR A 34 0.57 4.37 -4.14
C TYR A 34 0.23 3.28 -5.15
N ARG A 35 -1.01 2.83 -5.10
CA ARG A 35 -1.55 1.89 -6.09
C ARG A 35 -2.23 2.69 -7.20
N GLU A 36 -1.89 2.39 -8.45
CA GLU A 36 -2.52 2.99 -9.62
C GLU A 36 -3.14 1.87 -10.47
N CYS A 37 -4.41 2.03 -10.87
CA CYS A 37 -5.14 1.03 -11.63
C CYS A 37 -5.72 1.63 -12.90
N ASN A 38 -5.74 0.85 -13.98
CA ASN A 38 -6.56 1.08 -15.16
C ASN A 38 -7.59 -0.07 -15.29
N ASP A 39 -8.33 -0.12 -16.40
CA ASP A 39 -9.41 -1.09 -16.60
C ASP A 39 -8.95 -2.56 -16.60
N THR A 40 -7.66 -2.83 -16.77
CA THR A 40 -7.11 -4.19 -16.97
C THR A 40 -6.00 -4.56 -16.00
N HIS A 41 -5.32 -3.58 -15.40
CA HIS A 41 -4.12 -3.81 -14.61
C HIS A 41 -4.00 -2.79 -13.49
N CYS A 42 -3.37 -3.21 -12.39
CA CYS A 42 -2.90 -2.32 -11.35
C CYS A 42 -1.38 -2.39 -11.21
N TYR A 43 -0.80 -1.31 -10.68
CA TYR A 43 0.63 -1.11 -10.50
C TYR A 43 0.91 -0.57 -9.11
N ILE A 44 2.07 -0.92 -8.55
CA ILE A 44 2.65 -0.18 -7.44
C ILE A 44 3.49 0.93 -8.05
N VAL A 45 3.16 2.17 -7.72
CA VAL A 45 3.89 3.35 -8.16
C VAL A 45 4.67 3.91 -6.98
N TYR A 46 5.92 4.28 -7.21
CA TYR A 46 6.70 5.06 -6.25
C TYR A 46 7.33 6.27 -6.94
N SER A 47 7.43 7.37 -6.18
CA SER A 47 7.97 8.64 -6.64
C SER A 47 8.98 9.16 -5.63
N LEU A 48 10.24 9.28 -6.04
CA LEU A 48 11.36 9.68 -5.19
C LEU A 48 11.65 11.17 -5.31
N SER A 49 11.75 11.88 -4.19
CA SER A 49 12.19 13.28 -4.12
C SER A 49 13.57 13.46 -4.75
N SER A 50 14.50 12.56 -4.45
CA SER A 50 15.87 12.56 -4.96
C SER A 50 15.98 12.43 -6.49
N ARG A 51 14.91 12.00 -7.17
CA ARG A 51 14.82 11.89 -8.63
C ARG A 51 13.86 12.91 -9.24
N GLY A 52 13.66 14.04 -8.59
CA GLY A 52 12.74 15.07 -9.10
C GLY A 52 11.28 14.61 -9.16
N LYS A 53 10.90 13.65 -8.29
CA LYS A 53 9.55 13.05 -8.22
C LYS A 53 9.14 12.27 -9.46
N GLU A 54 10.10 11.75 -10.23
CA GLU A 54 9.83 10.79 -11.30
C GLU A 54 8.96 9.62 -10.79
N LYS A 55 7.92 9.25 -11.55
CA LYS A 55 7.02 8.14 -11.20
C LYS A 55 7.52 6.86 -11.83
N LEU A 56 7.89 5.90 -11.00
CA LEU A 56 8.32 4.57 -11.42
C LEU A 56 7.24 3.55 -11.06
N LYS A 57 6.95 2.64 -12.00
CA LYS A 57 5.91 1.62 -11.86
C LYS A 57 6.54 0.23 -11.73
N SER A 58 5.90 -0.64 -10.95
CA SER A 58 6.16 -2.07 -10.99
C SER A 58 5.71 -2.68 -12.32
N SER A 59 6.04 -3.95 -12.54
CA SER A 59 5.27 -4.78 -13.47
C SER A 59 3.79 -4.82 -13.06
N PRO A 60 2.87 -5.12 -14.00
CA PRO A 60 1.46 -5.29 -13.67
C PRO A 60 1.27 -6.29 -12.53
N LEU A 61 0.38 -5.95 -11.59
CA LEU A 61 -0.02 -6.84 -10.51
C LEU A 61 -0.98 -7.89 -11.08
N GLU A 62 -0.62 -9.16 -10.92
CA GLU A 62 -1.43 -10.29 -11.40
C GLU A 62 -2.78 -10.39 -10.66
N TYR A 63 -2.79 -10.10 -9.36
CA TYR A 63 -3.98 -10.14 -8.51
C TYR A 63 -4.54 -8.75 -8.23
N TYR A 64 -4.98 -8.05 -9.29
CA TYR A 64 -5.51 -6.70 -9.16
C TYR A 64 -6.98 -6.64 -8.70
N ASP A 65 -7.70 -7.75 -8.72
CA ASP A 65 -9.10 -7.85 -8.24
C ASP A 65 -9.20 -8.22 -6.74
N SER A 66 -8.13 -8.01 -5.96
CA SER A 66 -8.21 -8.21 -4.51
C SER A 66 -9.24 -7.25 -3.92
N GLN A 67 -10.19 -7.78 -3.14
CA GLN A 67 -11.18 -6.98 -2.42
C GLN A 67 -10.53 -6.00 -1.43
N ILE A 68 -9.32 -6.33 -0.97
CA ILE A 68 -8.63 -5.58 0.06
C ILE A 68 -7.14 -5.45 -0.29
N ALA A 69 -6.68 -4.23 -0.59
CA ALA A 69 -5.28 -3.90 -0.80
C ALA A 69 -4.81 -2.83 0.19
N PHE A 70 -3.62 -3.01 0.76
CA PHE A 70 -3.06 -2.06 1.73
C PHE A 70 -1.58 -1.78 1.49
N LEU A 71 -1.20 -0.51 1.68
CA LEU A 71 0.19 -0.09 1.81
C LEU A 71 0.49 0.23 3.28
N LYS A 72 1.60 -0.28 3.79
CA LYS A 72 2.06 -0.02 5.16
C LYS A 72 3.54 0.28 5.20
N LYS A 73 3.94 1.31 5.97
CA LYS A 73 5.35 1.58 6.28
C LYS A 73 5.98 0.42 7.04
N THR A 74 7.23 0.10 6.71
CA THR A 74 8.10 -0.78 7.52
C THR A 74 9.37 -0.03 7.93
N LYS A 75 10.19 -0.63 8.80
CA LYS A 75 11.47 -0.03 9.22
C LYS A 75 12.43 0.22 8.04
N SER A 76 12.35 -0.62 7.00
CA SER A 76 13.29 -0.61 5.87
C SER A 76 12.65 -0.27 4.53
N GLY A 77 11.43 0.28 4.52
CA GLY A 77 10.69 0.59 3.29
C GLY A 77 9.19 0.47 3.51
N PHE A 78 8.50 -0.35 2.70
CA PHE A 78 7.06 -0.54 2.79
C PHE A 78 6.64 -1.98 2.51
N LYS A 79 5.39 -2.30 2.85
CA LYS A 79 4.73 -3.57 2.57
C LYS A 79 3.45 -3.32 1.80
N TYR A 80 3.26 -4.05 0.71
CA TYR A 80 2.02 -4.13 -0.04
C TYR A 80 1.33 -5.44 0.30
N SER A 81 0.08 -5.39 0.77
CA SER A 81 -0.68 -6.58 1.16
C SER A 81 -1.94 -6.69 0.33
N LEU A 82 -2.27 -7.91 -0.09
CA LEU A 82 -3.47 -8.31 -0.81
C LEU A 82 -4.22 -9.31 0.08
N GLY A 83 -5.44 -8.96 0.46
CA GLY A 83 -6.34 -9.81 1.21
C GLY A 83 -7.47 -10.33 0.33
N PHE A 84 -7.74 -11.62 0.46
CA PHE A 84 -8.91 -12.32 -0.06
C PHE A 84 -9.72 -12.89 1.11
N MET A 85 -10.94 -13.35 0.85
CA MET A 85 -11.81 -13.87 1.92
C MET A 85 -11.20 -15.09 2.65
N ARG A 86 -10.38 -15.89 1.97
CA ARG A 86 -9.84 -17.16 2.47
C ARG A 86 -8.33 -17.23 2.56
N GLY A 87 -7.64 -16.12 2.35
CA GLY A 87 -6.20 -16.08 2.35
C GLY A 87 -5.68 -14.72 1.89
N GLY A 88 -4.37 -14.61 1.75
CA GLY A 88 -3.77 -13.38 1.31
C GLY A 88 -2.26 -13.47 1.25
N MET A 89 -1.67 -12.45 0.64
CA MET A 89 -0.24 -12.35 0.46
C MET A 89 0.24 -10.95 0.75
N SER A 90 1.50 -10.82 1.14
CA SER A 90 2.13 -9.52 1.27
C SER A 90 3.56 -9.54 0.78
N PHE A 91 3.99 -8.39 0.26
CA PHE A 91 5.27 -8.18 -0.39
C PHE A 91 5.96 -6.99 0.28
N GLN A 92 7.15 -7.21 0.83
CA GLN A 92 7.94 -6.16 1.46
C GLN A 92 8.98 -5.63 0.48
N PHE A 93 9.03 -4.31 0.33
CA PHE A 93 9.93 -3.62 -0.59
C PHE A 93 10.86 -2.68 0.15
N ARG A 94 12.09 -2.55 -0.38
CA ARG A 94 13.12 -1.60 0.06
C ARG A 94 13.79 -0.95 -1.14
N PHE A 95 14.05 0.35 -1.04
CA PHE A 95 14.86 1.04 -2.04
C PHE A 95 16.36 0.77 -1.82
N GLU A 96 17.05 0.36 -2.88
CA GLU A 96 18.48 0.08 -2.88
C GLU A 96 19.24 1.27 -3.49
N LYS A 97 19.87 2.09 -2.64
CA LYS A 97 20.63 3.29 -3.06
C LYS A 97 21.70 2.99 -4.11
N LYS A 98 22.43 1.88 -3.95
CA LYS A 98 23.54 1.53 -4.85
C LYS A 98 23.07 1.30 -6.28
N THR A 99 21.93 0.62 -6.44
CA THR A 99 21.39 0.26 -7.77
C THR A 99 20.30 1.20 -8.25
N HIS A 100 19.83 2.11 -7.40
CA HIS A 100 18.67 2.99 -7.64
C HIS A 100 17.42 2.22 -8.05
N LYS A 101 17.16 1.08 -7.40
CA LYS A 101 16.03 0.19 -7.71
C LYS A 101 15.25 -0.17 -6.46
N MET A 102 13.94 -0.32 -6.59
CA MET A 102 13.10 -0.95 -5.58
C MET A 102 13.32 -2.47 -5.62
N ARG A 103 13.66 -3.07 -4.48
CA ARG A 103 13.89 -4.51 -4.32
C ARG A 103 12.78 -5.13 -3.48
N LEU A 104 12.26 -6.27 -3.93
CA LEU A 104 11.45 -7.17 -3.12
C LEU A 104 12.37 -7.89 -2.12
N ILE A 105 12.14 -7.70 -0.83
CA ILE A 105 12.98 -8.22 0.26
C ILE A 105 12.26 -9.24 1.16
N GLY A 106 10.96 -9.45 0.96
CA GLY A 106 10.20 -10.44 1.72
C GLY A 106 8.85 -10.69 1.08
N MET A 107 8.36 -11.92 1.25
CA MET A 107 7.02 -12.34 0.85
C MET A 107 6.41 -13.14 2.00
N GLU A 108 5.15 -12.86 2.32
CA GLU A 108 4.36 -13.61 3.29
C GLU A 108 3.08 -14.07 2.62
N HIS A 109 2.61 -15.26 3.00
CA HIS A 109 1.35 -15.82 2.53
C HIS A 109 0.61 -16.44 3.71
N TYR A 110 -0.72 -16.32 3.73
CA TYR A 110 -1.57 -17.00 4.70
C TYR A 110 -2.81 -17.56 4.00
N GLU A 111 -3.31 -18.68 4.52
CA GLU A 111 -4.56 -19.28 4.08
C GLU A 111 -5.37 -19.67 5.31
N PHE A 112 -6.68 -19.45 5.23
CA PHE A 112 -7.62 -20.00 6.20
C PHE A 112 -7.98 -21.41 5.73
N GLY A 113 -7.40 -22.41 6.40
CA GLY A 113 -7.78 -23.81 6.22
C GLY A 113 -9.27 -24.05 6.50
N ASN A 114 -9.80 -25.17 6.01
CA ASN A 114 -11.09 -25.64 6.50
C ASN A 114 -10.91 -26.04 7.97
N ALA A 115 -11.59 -25.32 8.87
CA ALA A 115 -11.72 -25.73 10.26
C ALA A 115 -12.67 -26.93 10.37
#